data_AF-A0A1G7DYB2-F1
#
_entry.id   AF-A0A1G7DYB2-F1
#
_cell.length_a   1.000
_cell.length_b   1.000
_cell.length_c   1.000
_cell.angle_alpha   90.00
_cell.angle_beta   90.00
_cell.angle_gamma   90.00
#
_symmetry.space_group_name_H-M   'P 1'
#
loop_
_entity.id
_entity.type
_entity.pdbx_description
1 polymer ?
#
loop_
_entity_poly.entity_id
_entity_poly.type
_entity_poly.pdbx_seq_one_letter_code
_entity_poly.pdbx_strand_id
1 'polypeptide(L)'
;MIGRYGPPVFQILRGLEGAYNVALMKATPNEEFITKDFLFKFLSSPPIQKYVIDLSSRAAGQSGLNKATLEPYPISFPSLPEQKRIVAILDEAFAGIDAAVANTEKNLANARELFESYLNAVFTQKGDGWVDCPLADCLQLITYGFTNPMPTTDAGPYMITAKNVIGGQINYASARHTSQDAFTNLLTDKSRPLIGDVLLTKDGTLGRLAVVDRTGLCINQSIALLRPNERMDAHFMRYLLSSPYYQQKMREDAGGTTIKHIYITRVDKMTVSFPTSLQNQKSILETLNSMAKETQRLEAIYQQKLDALAELKQSILQKAFAGELTTLPENEIEEAIA
;
A
#
# COMPACT_ATOMS: atom_id res chain seq x y z
N MET A 1 -23.13 -20.48 3.67
CA MET A 1 -23.60 -19.42 2.75
C MET A 1 -22.53 -19.20 1.71
N ILE A 2 -22.91 -18.97 0.45
CA ILE A 2 -22.01 -18.85 -0.70
C ILE A 2 -22.37 -17.56 -1.45
N GLY A 3 -21.42 -16.67 -1.67
CA GLY A 3 -21.61 -15.45 -2.47
C GLY A 3 -21.87 -15.76 -3.95
N ARG A 4 -22.93 -15.20 -4.54
CA ARG A 4 -23.30 -15.45 -5.95
C ARG A 4 -22.81 -14.39 -6.92
N TYR A 5 -22.84 -13.13 -6.53
CA TYR A 5 -22.56 -11.99 -7.40
C TYR A 5 -21.65 -10.99 -6.70
N GLY A 6 -20.87 -10.26 -7.47
CA GLY A 6 -19.99 -9.19 -6.98
C GLY A 6 -18.69 -9.71 -6.36
N PRO A 7 -17.62 -8.90 -6.28
CA PRO A 7 -16.36 -9.32 -5.67
C PRO A 7 -16.48 -9.45 -4.13
N PRO A 8 -16.02 -10.56 -3.52
CA PRO A 8 -15.57 -11.80 -4.15
C PRO A 8 -16.72 -12.80 -4.38
N VAL A 9 -16.95 -13.17 -5.65
CA VAL A 9 -17.88 -14.26 -6.02
C VAL A 9 -17.35 -15.55 -5.39
N PHE A 10 -18.25 -16.42 -4.93
CA PHE A 10 -17.93 -17.70 -4.28
C PHE A 10 -17.28 -17.60 -2.90
N GLN A 11 -17.38 -16.45 -2.22
CA GLN A 11 -17.00 -16.36 -0.82
C GLN A 11 -17.85 -17.31 0.04
N ILE A 12 -17.19 -18.11 0.87
CA ILE A 12 -17.84 -19.09 1.76
C ILE A 12 -17.94 -18.49 3.17
N LEU A 13 -19.16 -18.41 3.68
CA LEU A 13 -19.48 -17.81 4.97
C LEU A 13 -20.31 -18.77 5.81
N ARG A 14 -20.14 -18.73 7.13
CA ARG A 14 -21.09 -19.37 8.06
C ARG A 14 -22.31 -18.46 8.18
N GLY A 15 -23.50 -19.04 7.99
CA GLY A 15 -24.75 -18.29 8.14
C GLY A 15 -25.04 -18.07 9.62
N LEU A 16 -25.47 -16.86 9.96
CA LEU A 16 -26.14 -16.58 11.23
C LEU A 16 -27.64 -16.86 11.09
N GLU A 17 -28.37 -16.82 12.19
CA GLU A 17 -29.83 -16.91 12.18
C GLU A 17 -30.45 -15.70 11.48
N GLY A 18 -31.42 -15.94 10.59
CA GLY A 18 -32.16 -14.88 9.90
C GLY A 18 -32.44 -15.15 8.42
N ALA A 19 -32.91 -14.10 7.73
CA ALA A 19 -33.11 -14.11 6.28
C ALA A 19 -31.82 -13.70 5.54
N TYR A 20 -31.63 -14.22 4.33
CA TYR A 20 -30.48 -13.87 3.49
C TYR A 20 -30.93 -13.31 2.14
N ASN A 21 -30.13 -12.38 1.61
CA ASN A 21 -30.36 -11.75 0.33
C ASN A 21 -30.20 -12.75 -0.84
N VAL A 22 -30.90 -12.54 -1.94
CA VAL A 22 -30.83 -13.35 -3.18
C VAL A 22 -29.42 -13.46 -3.79
N ALA A 23 -28.51 -12.56 -3.40
CA ALA A 23 -27.09 -12.58 -3.74
C ALA A 23 -26.29 -13.68 -3.03
N LEU A 24 -26.91 -14.43 -2.12
CA LEU A 24 -26.31 -15.57 -1.43
C LEU A 24 -27.02 -16.87 -1.81
N MET A 25 -26.26 -17.97 -1.82
CA MET A 25 -26.79 -19.33 -1.86
C MET A 25 -26.56 -20.00 -0.50
N LYS A 26 -27.52 -20.84 -0.10
CA LYS A 26 -27.38 -21.71 1.05
C LYS A 26 -26.97 -23.10 0.58
N ALA A 27 -25.90 -23.63 1.16
CA ALA A 27 -25.52 -25.03 1.05
C ALA A 27 -25.80 -25.69 2.40
N THR A 28 -26.60 -26.75 2.39
CA THR A 28 -26.93 -27.56 3.57
C THR A 28 -26.56 -29.00 3.23
N PRO A 29 -25.56 -29.61 3.89
CA PRO A 29 -25.20 -31.00 3.62
C PRO A 29 -26.26 -31.96 4.16
N ASN A 30 -26.32 -33.17 3.59
CA ASN A 30 -26.89 -34.31 4.30
C ASN A 30 -25.85 -34.78 5.35
N GLU A 31 -26.15 -34.56 6.63
CA GLU A 31 -25.25 -34.82 7.75
C GLU A 31 -25.04 -36.31 8.05
N GLU A 32 -25.80 -37.21 7.41
CA GLU A 32 -25.50 -38.65 7.40
C GLU A 32 -24.19 -38.96 6.67
N PHE A 33 -23.80 -38.12 5.72
CA PHE A 33 -22.63 -38.34 4.87
C PHE A 33 -21.53 -37.29 5.05
N ILE A 34 -21.90 -36.02 5.20
CA ILE A 34 -20.94 -34.91 5.23
C ILE A 34 -21.26 -33.96 6.37
N THR A 35 -20.28 -33.72 7.24
CA THR A 35 -20.42 -32.73 8.32
C THR A 35 -20.43 -31.29 7.76
N LYS A 36 -21.14 -30.38 8.43
CA LYS A 36 -21.18 -28.96 8.06
C LYS A 36 -19.78 -28.33 8.00
N ASP A 37 -18.92 -28.67 8.95
CA ASP A 37 -17.57 -28.10 9.04
C ASP A 37 -16.65 -28.63 7.93
N PHE A 38 -16.74 -29.93 7.61
CA PHE A 38 -16.01 -30.48 6.47
C PHE A 38 -16.47 -29.84 5.16
N LEU A 39 -17.79 -29.71 4.93
CA LEU A 39 -18.31 -29.04 3.75
C LEU A 39 -17.83 -27.58 3.69
N PHE A 40 -17.81 -26.86 4.81
CA PHE A 40 -17.32 -25.49 4.87
C PHE A 40 -15.84 -25.40 4.44
N LYS A 41 -14.97 -26.26 4.97
CA LYS A 41 -13.55 -26.31 4.60
C LYS A 41 -13.36 -26.73 3.15
N PHE A 42 -14.14 -27.71 2.67
CA PHE A 42 -14.09 -28.20 1.29
C PHE A 42 -14.45 -27.11 0.29
N LEU A 43 -15.56 -26.40 0.51
CA LEU A 43 -15.98 -25.28 -0.34
C LEU A 43 -14.96 -24.12 -0.32
N SER A 44 -14.17 -24.02 0.75
CA SER A 44 -13.10 -23.02 0.89
C SER A 44 -11.78 -23.45 0.24
N SER A 45 -11.69 -24.67 -0.30
CA SER A 45 -10.45 -25.22 -0.85
C SER A 45 -10.13 -24.66 -2.25
N PRO A 46 -8.84 -24.52 -2.61
CA PRO A 46 -8.43 -23.99 -3.91
C PRO A 46 -9.02 -24.72 -5.14
N PRO A 47 -9.12 -26.07 -5.18
CA PRO A 47 -9.64 -26.77 -6.35
C PRO A 47 -11.05 -26.33 -6.78
N ILE A 48 -11.99 -26.22 -5.85
CA ILE A 48 -13.36 -25.81 -6.15
C ILE A 48 -13.46 -24.30 -6.41
N GLN A 49 -12.67 -23.48 -5.70
CA GLN A 49 -12.61 -22.04 -5.99
C GLN A 49 -12.10 -21.79 -7.41
N LYS A 50 -11.04 -22.49 -7.82
CA LYS A 50 -10.49 -22.41 -9.18
C LYS A 50 -11.51 -22.86 -10.22
N TYR A 51 -12.20 -23.98 -10.00
CA TYR A 51 -13.27 -24.44 -10.90
C TYR A 51 -14.35 -23.37 -11.12
N VAL A 52 -14.79 -22.71 -10.05
CA VAL A 52 -15.79 -21.63 -10.16
C VAL A 52 -15.25 -20.39 -10.88
N ILE A 53 -14.02 -19.98 -10.57
CA ILE A 53 -13.36 -18.83 -11.21
C ILE A 53 -13.18 -19.09 -12.72
N ASP A 54 -12.70 -20.26 -13.11
CA ASP A 54 -12.46 -20.64 -14.51
C ASP A 54 -13.75 -20.68 -15.32
N LEU A 55 -14.88 -21.06 -14.70
CA LEU A 55 -16.19 -21.01 -15.35
C LEU A 55 -16.71 -19.58 -15.50
N SER A 56 -16.45 -18.72 -14.51
CA SER A 56 -16.89 -17.31 -14.55
C SER A 56 -16.15 -16.47 -15.59
N SER A 57 -14.85 -16.73 -15.81
CA SER A 57 -14.01 -15.98 -16.76
C SER A 57 -14.38 -16.20 -18.23
N ARG A 58 -15.03 -17.32 -18.55
CA ARG A 58 -15.52 -17.65 -19.90
C ARG A 58 -16.85 -16.99 -20.23
N ALA A 59 -17.61 -16.57 -19.23
CA ALA A 59 -18.92 -15.94 -19.40
C ALA A 59 -18.76 -14.41 -19.41
N ALA A 60 -18.51 -13.84 -20.60
CA ALA A 60 -18.39 -12.40 -20.81
C ALA A 60 -19.60 -11.63 -20.22
N GLY A 61 -19.43 -11.07 -19.02
CA GLY A 61 -20.39 -10.14 -18.40
C GLY A 61 -21.52 -10.74 -17.55
N GLN A 62 -21.63 -12.07 -17.39
CA GLN A 62 -22.55 -12.68 -16.41
C GLN A 62 -21.78 -13.18 -15.18
N SER A 63 -21.34 -12.25 -14.33
CA SER A 63 -20.62 -12.55 -13.09
C SER A 63 -21.57 -13.06 -11.99
N GLY A 64 -22.17 -14.22 -12.21
CA GLY A 64 -23.16 -14.80 -11.32
C GLY A 64 -23.05 -16.31 -11.19
N LEU A 65 -22.76 -16.78 -9.98
CA LEU A 65 -22.80 -18.20 -9.66
C LEU A 65 -24.25 -18.68 -9.57
N ASN A 66 -24.54 -19.77 -10.29
CA ASN A 66 -25.82 -20.46 -10.19
C ASN A 66 -25.61 -21.92 -9.76
N LYS A 67 -26.70 -22.57 -9.33
CA LYS A 67 -26.68 -23.94 -8.83
C LYS A 67 -26.15 -24.94 -9.86
N ALA A 68 -26.57 -24.80 -11.12
CA ALA A 68 -26.18 -25.69 -12.22
C ALA A 68 -24.67 -25.62 -12.52
N THR A 69 -23.98 -24.52 -12.16
CA THR A 69 -22.52 -24.42 -12.27
C THR A 69 -21.81 -25.27 -11.23
N LEU A 70 -22.36 -25.38 -10.01
CA LEU A 70 -21.75 -26.11 -8.89
C LEU A 70 -22.11 -27.60 -8.88
N GLU A 71 -23.32 -27.96 -9.29
CA GLU A 71 -23.82 -29.35 -9.27
C GLU A 71 -22.89 -30.39 -9.91
N PRO A 72 -22.21 -30.12 -11.03
CA PRO A 72 -21.32 -31.09 -11.65
C PRO A 72 -20.01 -31.32 -10.89
N TYR A 73 -19.65 -30.45 -9.95
CA TYR A 73 -18.36 -30.55 -9.25
C TYR A 73 -18.38 -31.75 -8.28
N PRO A 74 -17.49 -32.75 -8.47
CA PRO A 74 -17.48 -33.93 -7.62
C PRO A 74 -17.00 -33.59 -6.21
N ILE A 75 -17.71 -34.12 -5.21
CA ILE A 75 -17.31 -34.01 -3.80
C ILE A 75 -16.86 -35.40 -3.34
N SER A 76 -15.56 -35.53 -3.09
CA SER A 76 -14.99 -36.69 -2.41
C SER A 76 -14.93 -36.41 -0.91
N PHE A 77 -15.47 -37.33 -0.10
CA PHE A 77 -15.51 -37.18 1.35
C PHE A 77 -15.19 -38.52 2.03
N PRO A 78 -14.40 -38.52 3.12
CA PRO A 78 -14.10 -39.73 3.88
C PRO A 78 -15.21 -40.04 4.89
N SER A 79 -15.00 -41.03 5.76
CA SER A 79 -15.93 -41.36 6.85
C SER A 79 -16.14 -40.17 7.80
N LEU A 80 -17.28 -40.11 8.48
CA LEU A 80 -17.59 -39.02 9.43
C LEU A 80 -16.51 -38.82 10.52
N PRO A 81 -15.92 -39.88 11.12
CA PRO A 81 -14.80 -39.71 12.05
C PRO A 81 -13.58 -39.04 11.40
N GLU A 82 -13.26 -39.43 10.18
CA GLU A 82 -12.10 -38.89 9.45
C GLU A 82 -12.33 -37.44 9.02
N GLN A 83 -13.56 -37.08 8.62
CA GLN A 83 -13.93 -35.69 8.37
C GLN A 83 -13.71 -34.81 9.61
N LYS A 84 -14.11 -35.27 10.79
CA LYS A 84 -13.89 -34.56 12.05
C LYS A 84 -12.41 -34.42 12.37
N ARG A 85 -11.60 -35.46 12.12
CA ARG A 85 -10.15 -35.45 12.29
C ARG A 85 -9.48 -34.40 11.38
N ILE A 86 -9.81 -34.40 10.09
CA ILE A 86 -9.29 -33.43 9.11
C ILE A 86 -9.66 -32.01 9.53
N VAL A 87 -10.93 -31.78 9.88
CA VAL A 87 -11.41 -30.46 10.34
C VAL A 87 -10.64 -30.00 11.57
N ALA A 88 -10.40 -30.86 12.56
CA ALA A 88 -9.65 -30.50 13.76
C ALA A 88 -8.22 -30.07 13.43
N ILE A 89 -7.51 -30.81 12.57
CA ILE A 89 -6.15 -30.46 12.13
C ILE A 89 -6.16 -29.12 11.38
N LEU A 90 -7.14 -28.91 10.49
CA LEU A 90 -7.28 -27.65 9.75
C LEU A 90 -7.60 -26.46 10.66
N ASP A 91 -8.44 -26.64 11.68
CA ASP A 91 -8.78 -25.58 12.62
C ASP A 91 -7.57 -25.18 13.47
N GLU A 92 -6.81 -26.16 13.97
CA GLU A 92 -5.59 -25.91 14.74
C GLU A 92 -4.50 -25.23 13.89
N ALA A 93 -4.22 -25.75 12.68
CA ALA A 93 -3.25 -25.15 11.77
C ALA A 93 -3.64 -23.70 11.41
N PHE A 94 -4.93 -23.45 11.14
CA PHE A 94 -5.40 -22.11 10.78
C PHE A 94 -5.37 -21.14 11.95
N ALA A 95 -5.65 -21.60 13.17
CA ALA A 95 -5.48 -20.76 14.35
C ALA A 95 -4.01 -20.29 14.51
N GLY A 96 -3.05 -21.20 14.27
CA GLY A 96 -1.62 -20.86 14.25
C GLY A 96 -1.25 -19.87 13.15
N ILE A 97 -1.70 -20.09 11.91
CA ILE A 97 -1.46 -19.19 10.78
C ILE A 97 -2.08 -17.82 11.02
N ASP A 98 -3.33 -17.76 11.47
CA ASP A 98 -4.03 -16.49 11.71
C ASP A 98 -3.32 -15.68 12.82
N ALA A 99 -2.79 -16.35 13.86
CA ALA A 99 -1.95 -15.70 14.87
C ALA A 99 -0.61 -15.21 14.30
N ALA A 100 0.05 -15.98 13.43
CA ALA A 100 1.28 -15.59 12.77
C ALA A 100 1.09 -14.38 11.84
N VAL A 101 -0.03 -14.33 11.10
CA VAL A 101 -0.44 -13.20 10.27
C VAL A 101 -0.61 -11.96 11.15
N ALA A 102 -1.42 -12.04 12.20
CA ALA A 102 -1.67 -10.90 13.10
C ALA A 102 -0.37 -10.36 13.73
N ASN A 103 0.54 -11.25 14.14
CA ASN A 103 1.85 -10.86 14.67
C ASN A 103 2.73 -10.20 13.60
N THR A 104 2.70 -10.69 12.36
CA THR A 104 3.47 -10.13 11.24
C THR A 104 2.96 -8.74 10.85
N GLU A 105 1.63 -8.58 10.75
CA GLU A 105 1.01 -7.27 10.51
C GLU A 105 1.34 -6.26 11.62
N LYS A 106 1.30 -6.71 12.89
CA LYS A 106 1.70 -5.88 14.03
C LYS A 106 3.17 -5.47 13.95
N ASN A 107 4.07 -6.40 13.62
CA ASN A 107 5.49 -6.09 13.49
C ASN A 107 5.78 -5.11 12.34
N LEU A 108 5.08 -5.27 11.21
CA LEU A 108 5.13 -4.34 10.09
C LEU A 108 4.67 -2.93 10.51
N ALA A 109 3.57 -2.83 11.25
CA ALA A 109 3.08 -1.56 11.79
C ALA A 109 4.10 -0.93 12.76
N ASN A 110 4.65 -1.72 13.68
CA ASN A 110 5.66 -1.25 14.64
C ASN A 110 6.93 -0.74 13.94
N ALA A 111 7.40 -1.41 12.89
CA ALA A 111 8.59 -0.97 12.14
C ALA A 111 8.38 0.41 11.49
N ARG A 112 7.18 0.65 10.94
CA ARG A 112 6.77 1.95 10.39
C ARG A 112 6.69 3.02 11.47
N GLU A 113 5.98 2.72 12.56
CA GLU A 113 5.78 3.64 13.68
C GLU A 113 7.10 4.03 14.33
N LEU A 114 8.04 3.10 14.50
CA LEU A 114 9.35 3.38 15.06
C LEU A 114 10.13 4.38 14.19
N PHE A 115 10.10 4.19 12.87
CA PHE A 115 10.74 5.13 11.93
C PHE A 115 10.08 6.51 11.97
N GLU A 116 8.74 6.57 11.94
CA GLU A 116 8.01 7.82 12.02
C GLU A 116 8.24 8.57 13.34
N SER A 117 8.28 7.84 14.45
CA SER A 117 8.57 8.36 15.78
C SER A 117 9.98 8.94 15.85
N TYR A 118 10.98 8.20 15.34
CA TYR A 118 12.36 8.69 15.27
C TYR A 118 12.47 9.93 14.38
N LEU A 119 11.88 9.88 13.17
CA LEU A 119 11.84 11.01 12.26
C LEU A 119 11.22 12.25 12.93
N ASN A 120 10.12 12.07 13.65
CA ASN A 120 9.47 13.14 14.39
C ASN A 120 10.38 13.70 15.51
N ALA A 121 11.02 12.82 16.27
CA ALA A 121 11.93 13.20 17.34
C ALA A 121 13.09 14.05 16.81
N VAL A 122 13.73 13.65 15.71
CA VAL A 122 14.84 14.39 15.08
C VAL A 122 14.46 15.85 14.82
N PHE A 123 13.23 16.12 14.39
CA PHE A 123 12.80 17.46 14.00
C PHE A 123 12.01 18.24 15.07
N THR A 124 11.71 17.61 16.20
CA THR A 124 11.01 18.25 17.33
C THR A 124 11.94 18.45 18.54
N GLN A 125 12.88 17.53 18.75
CA GLN A 125 13.93 17.61 19.76
C GLN A 125 15.15 18.30 19.16
N LYS A 126 15.04 19.63 19.07
CA LYS A 126 16.08 20.51 18.51
C LYS A 126 17.41 20.31 19.23
N GLY A 127 18.50 20.21 18.46
CA GLY A 127 19.85 20.16 19.00
C GLY A 127 20.53 21.53 19.04
N ASP A 128 21.75 21.56 19.55
CA ASP A 128 22.58 22.77 19.52
C ASP A 128 22.82 23.24 18.08
N GLY A 129 22.79 24.56 17.87
CA GLY A 129 23.01 25.18 16.56
C GLY A 129 21.81 25.13 15.59
N TRP A 130 20.65 24.68 16.07
CA TRP A 130 19.40 24.79 15.32
C TRP A 130 18.85 26.22 15.37
N VAL A 131 18.28 26.67 14.25
CA VAL A 131 17.62 27.97 14.14
C VAL A 131 16.21 27.80 13.65
N ASP A 132 15.32 28.69 14.10
CA ASP A 132 13.96 28.78 13.60
C ASP A 132 13.84 29.92 12.60
N CYS A 133 13.28 29.66 11.42
CA CYS A 133 12.88 30.71 10.48
C CYS A 133 11.68 30.25 9.64
N PRO A 134 10.96 31.18 8.97
CA PRO A 134 10.02 30.80 7.92
C PRO A 134 10.69 29.93 6.86
N LEU A 135 9.97 28.94 6.32
CA LEU A 135 10.48 28.09 5.25
C LEU A 135 10.90 28.91 4.02
N ALA A 136 10.23 30.02 3.74
CA ALA A 136 10.57 30.97 2.68
C ALA A 136 12.05 31.39 2.71
N ASP A 137 12.61 31.59 3.91
CA ASP A 137 14.01 32.03 4.09
C ASP A 137 15.04 30.91 3.77
N CYS A 138 14.56 29.68 3.56
CA CYS A 138 15.34 28.52 3.15
C CYS A 138 15.14 28.17 1.66
N LEU A 139 14.37 28.98 0.92
CA LEU A 139 14.03 28.73 -0.47
C LEU A 139 14.59 29.83 -1.39
N GLN A 140 15.05 29.43 -2.57
CA GLN A 140 15.27 30.34 -3.70
C GLN A 140 13.97 30.57 -4.48
N LEU A 141 13.10 29.56 -4.53
CA LEU A 141 11.86 29.59 -5.29
C LEU A 141 10.82 28.67 -4.62
N ILE A 142 9.58 29.17 -4.54
CA ILE A 142 8.39 28.34 -4.32
C ILE A 142 7.39 28.63 -5.42
N THR A 143 6.89 27.59 -6.07
CA THR A 143 5.91 27.74 -7.15
C THR A 143 5.08 26.47 -7.34
N TYR A 144 4.27 26.42 -8.39
CA TYR A 144 3.46 25.27 -8.76
C TYR A 144 3.50 25.04 -10.27
N GLY A 145 3.09 23.84 -10.66
CA GLY A 145 3.09 23.40 -12.03
C GLY A 145 2.09 24.10 -12.96
N PHE A 146 2.06 23.64 -14.20
CA PHE A 146 1.15 24.18 -15.22
C PHE A 146 -0.31 23.84 -14.88
N THR A 147 -1.23 24.73 -15.23
CA THR A 147 -2.69 24.57 -15.04
C THR A 147 -3.40 24.20 -16.33
N ASN A 148 -2.88 24.66 -17.47
CA ASN A 148 -3.43 24.34 -18.79
C ASN A 148 -3.07 22.89 -19.16
N PRO A 149 -3.99 22.13 -19.78
CA PRO A 149 -3.69 20.80 -20.28
C PRO A 149 -2.52 20.82 -21.26
N MET A 150 -1.58 19.89 -21.07
CA MET A 150 -0.43 19.68 -21.94
C MET A 150 -0.70 18.49 -22.88
N PRO A 151 -0.24 18.54 -24.14
CA PRO A 151 -0.36 17.40 -25.05
C PRO A 151 0.39 16.20 -24.49
N THR A 152 -0.18 15.00 -24.65
CA THR A 152 0.41 13.74 -24.19
C THR A 152 1.00 12.99 -25.38
N THR A 153 2.17 12.40 -25.20
CA THR A 153 2.89 11.57 -26.18
C THR A 153 3.41 10.30 -25.51
N ASP A 154 3.85 9.32 -26.31
CA ASP A 154 4.42 8.07 -25.79
C ASP A 154 5.84 8.24 -25.23
N ALA A 155 6.56 9.27 -25.69
CA ALA A 155 7.93 9.59 -25.27
C ALA A 155 8.16 11.10 -25.25
N GLY A 156 9.24 11.53 -24.58
CA GLY A 156 9.63 12.93 -24.41
C GLY A 156 9.79 13.32 -22.94
N PRO A 157 9.72 14.61 -22.58
CA PRO A 157 9.80 15.03 -21.19
C PRO A 157 8.67 14.47 -20.31
N TYR A 158 8.98 14.15 -19.06
CA TYR A 158 8.00 13.60 -18.10
C TYR A 158 7.04 14.67 -17.60
N MET A 159 5.75 14.33 -17.50
CA MET A 159 4.72 15.13 -16.84
C MET A 159 4.39 14.54 -15.47
N ILE A 160 4.97 15.13 -14.43
CA ILE A 160 4.84 14.67 -13.04
C ILE A 160 3.58 15.27 -12.40
N THR A 161 2.79 14.39 -11.79
CA THR A 161 1.59 14.74 -11.02
C THR A 161 1.68 14.17 -9.61
N ALA A 162 0.74 14.50 -8.73
CA ALA A 162 0.69 13.96 -7.36
C ALA A 162 0.71 12.42 -7.30
N LYS A 163 0.18 11.74 -8.33
CA LYS A 163 0.20 10.27 -8.43
C LYS A 163 1.60 9.69 -8.56
N ASN A 164 2.55 10.47 -9.07
CA ASN A 164 3.91 10.01 -9.36
C ASN A 164 4.86 10.23 -8.19
N VAL A 165 4.46 10.96 -7.14
CA VAL A 165 5.28 11.15 -5.94
C VAL A 165 4.91 10.07 -4.93
N ILE A 166 5.81 9.12 -4.69
CA ILE A 166 5.57 7.92 -3.87
C ILE A 166 6.84 7.58 -3.08
N GLY A 167 6.71 7.32 -1.79
CA GLY A 167 7.81 6.76 -0.98
C GLY A 167 9.08 7.62 -0.91
N GLY A 168 8.95 8.95 -1.04
CA GLY A 168 10.11 9.85 -1.06
C GLY A 168 10.76 10.03 -2.44
N GLN A 169 10.22 9.40 -3.49
CA GLN A 169 10.79 9.38 -4.83
C GLN A 169 9.76 9.74 -5.91
N ILE A 170 10.26 10.00 -7.11
CA ILE A 170 9.45 10.20 -8.31
C ILE A 170 9.36 8.88 -9.07
N ASN A 171 8.15 8.33 -9.19
CA ASN A 171 7.88 7.15 -10.00
C ASN A 171 7.71 7.53 -11.47
N TYR A 172 8.82 7.52 -12.21
CA TYR A 172 8.86 7.81 -13.64
C TYR A 172 8.17 6.76 -14.52
N ALA A 173 8.10 5.50 -14.09
CA ALA A 173 7.50 4.42 -14.87
C ALA A 173 5.98 4.62 -15.08
N SER A 174 5.33 5.34 -14.16
CA SER A 174 3.90 5.68 -14.24
C SER A 174 3.65 7.11 -14.74
N ALA A 175 4.70 7.87 -15.05
CA ALA A 175 4.57 9.24 -15.50
C ALA A 175 4.20 9.29 -16.99
N ARG A 176 3.31 10.22 -17.34
CA ARG A 176 3.00 10.50 -18.75
C ARG A 176 4.12 11.31 -19.38
N HIS A 177 4.20 11.32 -20.70
CA HIS A 177 5.15 12.17 -21.44
C HIS A 177 4.43 13.27 -22.22
N THR A 178 5.13 14.37 -22.46
CA THR A 178 4.73 15.41 -23.41
C THR A 178 5.76 15.52 -24.54
N SER A 179 5.40 16.21 -25.62
CA SER A 179 6.33 16.46 -26.71
C SER A 179 7.43 17.46 -26.31
N GLN A 180 8.61 17.36 -26.95
CA GLN A 180 9.69 18.32 -26.73
C GLN A 180 9.30 19.74 -27.11
N ASP A 181 8.51 19.90 -28.18
CA ASP A 181 7.98 21.20 -28.62
C ASP A 181 7.10 21.83 -27.53
N ALA A 182 6.11 21.09 -27.04
CA ALA A 182 5.24 21.56 -25.97
C ALA A 182 6.02 21.88 -24.69
N PHE A 183 6.96 21.01 -24.31
CA PHE A 183 7.81 21.25 -23.15
C PHE A 183 8.62 22.54 -23.26
N THR A 184 9.09 22.88 -24.46
CA THR A 184 9.95 24.05 -24.72
C THR A 184 9.15 25.33 -24.90
N ASN A 185 8.02 25.27 -25.61
CA ASN A 185 7.31 26.44 -26.10
C ASN A 185 6.04 26.79 -25.30
N LEU A 186 5.44 25.83 -24.59
CA LEU A 186 4.19 26.05 -23.83
C LEU A 186 4.39 26.20 -22.32
N LEU A 187 5.57 25.87 -21.81
CA LEU A 187 5.89 25.95 -20.39
C LEU A 187 6.82 27.11 -20.09
N THR A 188 6.73 27.59 -18.85
CA THR A 188 7.72 28.50 -18.25
C THR A 188 8.53 27.75 -17.21
N ASP A 189 9.65 28.34 -16.78
CA ASP A 189 10.59 27.69 -15.86
C ASP A 189 9.97 27.40 -14.48
N LYS A 190 8.87 28.08 -14.12
CA LYS A 190 8.10 27.76 -12.91
C LYS A 190 7.62 26.30 -12.87
N SER A 191 7.42 25.68 -14.03
CA SER A 191 6.89 24.33 -14.15
C SER A 191 7.95 23.31 -14.57
N ARG A 192 9.23 23.71 -14.65
CA ARG A 192 10.38 22.87 -15.04
C ARG A 192 11.34 22.72 -13.86
N PRO A 193 11.18 21.68 -13.03
CA PRO A 193 12.09 21.44 -11.92
C PRO A 193 13.53 21.19 -12.38
N LEU A 194 14.48 21.62 -11.55
CA LEU A 194 15.90 21.30 -11.65
C LEU A 194 16.25 20.15 -10.71
N ILE A 195 17.37 19.49 -10.97
CA ILE A 195 17.93 18.50 -10.04
C ILE A 195 18.18 19.19 -8.69
N GLY A 196 17.73 18.54 -7.60
CA GLY A 196 17.78 19.10 -6.25
C GLY A 196 16.54 19.91 -5.84
N ASP A 197 15.60 20.19 -6.75
CA ASP A 197 14.30 20.72 -6.35
C ASP A 197 13.51 19.66 -5.56
N VAL A 198 12.73 20.11 -4.57
CA VAL A 198 11.84 19.27 -3.77
C VAL A 198 10.41 19.47 -4.26
N LEU A 199 9.75 18.37 -4.64
CA LEU A 199 8.34 18.36 -5.03
C LEU A 199 7.49 18.07 -3.81
N LEU A 200 6.39 18.81 -3.64
CA LEU A 200 5.38 18.60 -2.59
C LEU A 200 4.00 18.42 -3.24
N THR A 201 3.30 17.32 -2.94
CA THR A 201 1.94 17.12 -3.43
C THR A 201 0.94 17.99 -2.67
N LYS A 202 0.19 18.83 -3.39
CA LYS A 202 -0.76 19.77 -2.79
C LYS A 202 -2.23 19.53 -3.13
N ASP A 203 -2.49 18.64 -4.09
CA ASP A 203 -3.83 18.19 -4.51
C ASP A 203 -3.88 16.66 -4.62
N GLY A 204 -5.02 16.06 -4.29
CA GLY A 204 -5.17 14.60 -4.27
C GLY A 204 -4.58 13.99 -3.00
N THR A 205 -3.52 13.18 -3.12
CA THR A 205 -2.79 12.71 -1.93
C THR A 205 -1.87 13.82 -1.46
N LEU A 206 -2.16 14.41 -0.31
CA LEU A 206 -1.46 15.58 0.22
C LEU A 206 -0.18 15.22 0.95
N GLY A 207 0.81 16.12 0.89
CA GLY A 207 1.98 16.10 1.77
C GLY A 207 3.11 15.17 1.35
N ARG A 208 2.99 14.41 0.26
CA ARG A 208 4.09 13.56 -0.21
C ARG A 208 5.20 14.42 -0.81
N LEU A 209 6.44 14.06 -0.50
CA LEU A 209 7.63 14.78 -0.95
C LEU A 209 8.57 13.88 -1.75
N ALA A 210 9.28 14.45 -2.72
CA ALA A 210 10.38 13.80 -3.41
C ALA A 210 11.42 14.82 -3.88
N VAL A 211 12.69 14.41 -3.99
CA VAL A 211 13.74 15.22 -4.59
C VAL A 211 13.87 14.86 -6.07
N VAL A 212 14.00 15.88 -6.92
CA VAL A 212 14.21 15.71 -8.35
C VAL A 212 15.64 15.22 -8.60
N ASP A 213 15.76 14.09 -9.30
CA ASP A 213 17.02 13.37 -9.55
C ASP A 213 17.52 13.46 -11.00
N ARG A 214 16.74 14.08 -11.91
CA ARG A 214 17.07 14.19 -13.33
C ARG A 214 16.45 15.43 -13.98
N THR A 215 16.85 15.72 -15.21
CA THR A 215 16.27 16.78 -16.05
C THR A 215 15.18 16.25 -16.99
N GLY A 216 14.53 17.15 -17.73
CA GLY A 216 13.54 16.76 -18.73
C GLY A 216 12.20 16.33 -18.14
N LEU A 217 11.79 16.99 -17.05
CA LEU A 217 10.45 16.84 -16.49
C LEU A 217 9.78 18.19 -16.29
N CYS A 218 8.46 18.19 -16.35
CA CYS A 218 7.62 19.28 -15.91
C CYS A 218 6.59 18.78 -14.90
N ILE A 219 6.07 19.71 -14.09
CA ILE A 219 5.09 19.40 -13.04
C ILE A 219 3.74 20.00 -13.35
N ASN A 220 2.68 19.27 -13.02
CA ASN A 220 1.30 19.74 -13.07
C ASN A 220 0.94 20.56 -11.82
N GLN A 221 -0.14 21.35 -11.89
CA GLN A 221 -0.72 22.11 -10.78
C GLN A 221 -0.91 21.31 -9.48
N SER A 222 -1.03 19.99 -9.47
CA SER A 222 -1.14 19.19 -8.24
C SER A 222 0.14 19.16 -7.39
N ILE A 223 1.26 19.67 -7.93
CA ILE A 223 2.58 19.67 -7.32
C ILE A 223 3.02 21.12 -7.06
N ALA A 224 3.53 21.36 -5.86
CA ALA A 224 4.36 22.50 -5.54
C ALA A 224 5.84 22.16 -5.74
N LEU A 225 6.62 23.11 -6.25
CA LEU A 225 8.06 23.05 -6.37
C LEU A 225 8.67 23.93 -5.29
N LEU A 226 9.57 23.36 -4.50
CA LEU A 226 10.36 24.02 -3.48
C LEU A 226 11.83 23.91 -3.90
N ARG A 227 12.47 25.03 -4.24
CA ARG A 227 13.90 25.07 -4.55
C ARG A 227 14.66 25.53 -3.30
N PRO A 228 15.41 24.64 -2.62
CA PRO A 228 16.21 25.02 -1.47
C PRO A 228 17.27 26.06 -1.86
N ASN A 229 17.63 26.94 -0.91
CA ASN A 229 18.84 27.74 -1.01
C ASN A 229 20.00 27.07 -0.26
N GLU A 230 21.17 27.70 -0.25
CA GLU A 230 22.41 27.18 0.35
C GLU A 230 22.33 26.87 1.86
N ARG A 231 21.25 27.29 2.54
CA ARG A 231 21.04 27.02 3.97
C ARG A 231 20.52 25.62 4.23
N MET A 232 19.89 24.97 3.24
CA MET A 232 19.14 23.74 3.44
C MET A 232 19.41 22.73 2.34
N ASP A 233 19.87 21.54 2.71
CA ASP A 233 19.97 20.41 1.81
C ASP A 233 18.58 19.94 1.36
N ALA A 234 18.43 19.60 0.08
CA ALA A 234 17.17 19.17 -0.52
C ALA A 234 16.60 17.89 0.11
N HIS A 235 17.46 16.90 0.38
CA HIS A 235 17.05 15.66 1.02
C HIS A 235 16.71 15.90 2.50
N PHE A 236 17.43 16.81 3.17
CA PHE A 236 17.10 17.20 4.54
C PHE A 236 15.72 17.85 4.59
N MET A 237 15.45 18.82 3.70
CA MET A 237 14.14 19.45 3.55
C MET A 237 13.05 18.43 3.28
N ARG A 238 13.30 17.44 2.41
CA ARG A 238 12.35 16.36 2.15
C ARG A 238 12.01 15.61 3.43
N TYR A 239 12.99 15.18 4.23
CA TYR A 239 12.75 14.48 5.49
C TYR A 239 12.05 15.36 6.53
N LEU A 240 12.49 16.60 6.67
CA LEU A 240 11.92 17.61 7.57
C LEU A 240 10.42 17.77 7.30
N LEU A 241 10.06 18.09 6.06
CA LEU A 241 8.67 18.29 5.69
C LEU A 241 7.86 17.00 5.68
N SER A 242 8.52 15.82 5.61
CA SER A 242 7.86 14.51 5.72
C SER A 242 7.59 14.10 7.17
N SER A 243 8.15 14.81 8.17
CA SER A 243 7.98 14.41 9.57
C SER A 243 6.52 14.59 10.04
N PRO A 244 6.03 13.73 10.96
CA PRO A 244 4.66 13.80 11.45
C PRO A 244 4.24 15.20 11.91
N TYR A 245 5.13 15.92 12.61
CA TYR A 245 4.90 17.29 13.07
C TYR A 245 4.60 18.28 11.92
N TYR A 246 5.45 18.34 10.88
CA TYR A 246 5.25 19.27 9.77
C TYR A 246 4.12 18.83 8.85
N GLN A 247 3.90 17.52 8.69
CA GLN A 247 2.74 16.98 8.00
C GLN A 247 1.43 17.38 8.69
N GLN A 248 1.39 17.36 10.03
CA GLN A 248 0.24 17.82 10.79
C GLN A 248 -0.01 19.32 10.57
N LYS A 249 1.02 20.16 10.68
CA LYS A 249 0.89 21.61 10.38
C LYS A 249 0.32 21.86 8.99
N MET A 250 0.87 21.21 7.97
CA MET A 250 0.37 21.35 6.59
C MET A 250 -1.08 20.88 6.44
N ARG A 251 -1.52 19.87 7.20
CA ARG A 251 -2.91 19.38 7.20
C ARG A 251 -3.88 20.31 7.92
N GLU A 252 -3.46 20.93 9.03
CA GLU A 252 -4.25 21.90 9.78
C GLU A 252 -4.43 23.19 8.98
N ASP A 253 -3.38 23.60 8.25
CA ASP A 253 -3.41 24.74 7.34
C ASP A 253 -3.99 24.41 5.96
N ALA A 254 -4.36 23.16 5.69
CA ALA A 254 -5.04 22.79 4.46
C ALA A 254 -6.49 23.30 4.47
N GLY A 255 -6.95 23.86 3.35
CA GLY A 255 -8.34 24.32 3.21
C GLY A 255 -9.17 23.46 2.24
N GLY A 256 -10.45 23.78 2.12
CA GLY A 256 -11.41 23.10 1.26
C GLY A 256 -12.26 22.07 2.00
N THR A 257 -13.59 22.12 1.79
CA THR A 257 -14.56 21.24 2.47
C THR A 257 -14.70 19.88 1.78
N THR A 258 -14.58 19.84 0.45
CA THR A 258 -14.76 18.63 -0.37
C THR A 258 -13.43 18.04 -0.88
N ILE A 259 -12.48 18.90 -1.25
CA ILE A 259 -11.11 18.51 -1.63
C ILE A 259 -10.15 19.32 -0.78
N LYS A 260 -9.37 18.64 0.06
CA LYS A 260 -8.33 19.29 0.86
C LYS A 260 -7.19 19.75 -0.05
N HIS A 261 -6.67 20.94 0.21
CA HIS A 261 -5.63 21.59 -0.57
C HIS A 261 -4.54 22.19 0.32
N ILE A 262 -3.26 21.95 -0.03
CA ILE A 262 -2.14 22.63 0.63
C ILE A 262 -1.83 23.94 -0.11
N TYR A 263 -1.97 25.07 0.57
CA TYR A 263 -1.63 26.38 0.01
C TYR A 263 -0.13 26.65 0.13
N ILE A 264 0.56 26.86 -1.00
CA ILE A 264 2.00 27.19 -1.00
C ILE A 264 2.32 28.47 -0.21
N THR A 265 1.37 29.41 -0.15
CA THR A 265 1.44 30.68 0.61
C THR A 265 1.23 30.55 2.11
N ARG A 266 0.93 29.32 2.58
CA ARG A 266 0.97 28.95 3.99
C ARG A 266 2.22 28.13 4.30
N VAL A 267 2.59 27.24 3.38
CA VAL A 267 3.82 26.44 3.46
C VAL A 267 5.07 27.33 3.54
N ASP A 268 5.16 28.39 2.75
CA ASP A 268 6.28 29.35 2.79
C ASP A 268 6.44 30.06 4.16
N LYS A 269 5.34 30.35 4.85
CA LYS A 269 5.31 30.99 6.17
C LYS A 269 5.49 30.02 7.33
N MET A 270 5.45 28.72 7.06
CA MET A 270 5.60 27.70 8.10
C MET A 270 6.98 27.84 8.75
N THR A 271 7.02 28.07 10.06
CA THR A 271 8.28 28.08 10.81
C THR A 271 8.89 26.69 10.83
N VAL A 272 10.10 26.59 10.30
CA VAL A 272 10.93 25.38 10.29
C VAL A 272 12.15 25.55 11.18
N SER A 273 12.61 24.43 11.73
CA SER A 273 13.80 24.35 12.58
C SER A 273 14.80 23.38 11.97
N PHE A 274 16.06 23.78 11.87
CA PHE A 274 17.12 22.98 11.26
C PHE A 274 18.52 23.43 11.75
N PRO A 275 19.54 22.54 11.70
CA PRO A 275 20.91 22.93 12.00
C PRO A 275 21.48 23.77 10.85
N THR A 276 22.08 24.91 11.18
CA THR A 276 22.66 25.83 10.19
C THR A 276 23.86 25.26 9.42
N SER A 277 24.56 24.29 10.01
CA SER A 277 25.68 23.60 9.36
C SER A 277 25.19 22.52 8.40
N LEU A 278 25.53 22.64 7.11
CA LEU A 278 25.28 21.60 6.11
C LEU A 278 25.95 20.26 6.48
N GLN A 279 27.08 20.29 7.19
CA GLN A 279 27.73 19.07 7.65
C GLN A 279 26.88 18.33 8.71
N ASN A 280 26.21 19.08 9.59
CA ASN A 280 25.29 18.49 10.57
C ASN A 280 24.04 17.94 9.88
N GLN A 281 23.50 18.65 8.88
CA GLN A 281 22.39 18.15 8.06
C GLN A 281 22.76 16.82 7.39
N LYS A 282 23.97 16.70 6.82
CA LYS A 282 24.47 15.47 6.21
C LYS A 282 24.59 14.31 7.20
N SER A 283 25.12 14.56 8.40
CA SER A 283 25.21 13.52 9.46
C SER A 283 23.83 13.00 9.88
N ILE A 284 22.85 13.91 10.05
CA ILE A 284 21.45 13.52 10.31
C ILE A 284 20.89 12.71 9.14
N LEU A 285 21.16 13.13 7.90
CA LEU A 285 20.72 12.43 6.70
C LEU A 285 21.29 11.02 6.59
N GLU A 286 22.55 10.79 6.92
CA GLU A 286 23.15 9.46 6.92
C GLU A 286 22.38 8.51 7.84
N THR A 287 22.02 8.98 9.03
CA THR A 287 21.24 8.21 10.00
C THR A 287 19.82 7.95 9.50
N LEU A 288 19.13 8.99 9.01
CA LEU A 288 17.77 8.88 8.47
C LEU A 288 17.70 7.97 7.24
N ASN A 289 18.69 8.03 6.36
CA ASN A 289 18.78 7.16 5.19
C ASN A 289 19.03 5.71 5.60
N SER A 290 19.92 5.47 6.56
CA SER A 290 20.18 4.13 7.08
C SER A 290 18.92 3.52 7.70
N MET A 291 18.21 4.29 8.53
CA MET A 291 16.96 3.83 9.14
C MET A 291 15.86 3.61 8.11
N ALA A 292 15.68 4.51 7.15
CA ALA A 292 14.68 4.35 6.09
C ALA A 292 14.94 3.10 5.25
N LYS A 293 16.22 2.80 4.94
CA LYS A 293 16.61 1.59 4.22
C LYS A 293 16.30 0.33 5.02
N GLU A 294 16.57 0.35 6.32
CA GLU A 294 16.27 -0.79 7.20
C GLU A 294 14.76 -1.01 7.34
N THR A 295 13.98 0.07 7.49
CA THR A 295 12.50 -0.02 7.49
C THR A 295 12.00 -0.63 6.18
N GLN A 296 12.48 -0.17 5.02
CA GLN A 296 12.10 -0.75 3.72
C GLN A 296 12.46 -2.23 3.61
N ARG A 297 13.62 -2.63 4.13
CA ARG A 297 14.04 -4.04 4.19
C ARG A 297 13.07 -4.87 5.03
N LEU A 298 12.71 -4.39 6.22
CA LEU A 298 11.76 -5.05 7.11
C LEU A 298 10.36 -5.13 6.49
N GLU A 299 9.90 -4.05 5.84
CA GLU A 299 8.62 -4.05 5.13
C GLU A 299 8.57 -5.14 4.05
N ALA A 300 9.63 -5.29 3.26
CA ALA A 300 9.72 -6.33 2.24
C ALA A 300 9.71 -7.73 2.84
N ILE A 301 10.46 -7.96 3.93
CA ILE A 301 10.51 -9.26 4.63
C ILE A 301 9.13 -9.62 5.19
N TYR A 302 8.46 -8.68 5.87
CA TYR A 302 7.13 -8.95 6.43
C TYR A 302 6.07 -9.16 5.34
N GLN A 303 6.17 -8.45 4.21
CA GLN A 303 5.27 -8.70 3.09
C GLN A 303 5.48 -10.11 2.51
N GLN A 304 6.72 -10.53 2.28
CA GLN A 304 7.04 -11.88 1.82
C GLN A 304 6.51 -12.95 2.79
N LYS A 305 6.64 -12.72 4.09
CA LYS A 305 6.10 -13.61 5.12
C LYS A 305 4.58 -13.71 5.10
N LEU A 306 3.88 -12.58 4.90
CA LEU A 306 2.42 -12.58 4.75
C LEU A 306 1.99 -13.37 3.52
N ASP A 307 2.70 -13.19 2.40
CA ASP A 307 2.45 -13.92 1.16
C ASP A 307 2.69 -15.44 1.36
N ALA A 308 3.78 -15.83 2.02
CA ALA A 308 4.09 -17.23 2.33
C ALA A 308 3.05 -17.87 3.26
N LEU A 309 2.58 -17.17 4.29
CA LEU A 309 1.50 -17.65 5.17
C LEU A 309 0.18 -17.82 4.41
N ALA A 310 -0.12 -16.95 3.45
CA ALA A 310 -1.29 -17.08 2.61
C ALA A 310 -1.18 -18.31 1.68
N GLU A 311 -0.02 -18.55 1.08
CA GLU A 311 0.26 -19.73 0.26
C GLU A 311 0.19 -21.03 1.07
N LEU A 312 0.76 -21.05 2.28
CA LEU A 312 0.71 -22.19 3.19
C LEU A 312 -0.75 -22.58 3.51
N LYS A 313 -1.61 -21.59 3.79
CA LYS A 313 -3.04 -21.83 4.06
C LYS A 313 -3.72 -22.53 2.89
N GLN A 314 -3.40 -22.14 1.65
CA GLN A 314 -3.93 -22.78 0.43
C GLN A 314 -3.37 -24.20 0.23
N SER A 315 -2.07 -24.38 0.46
CA SER A 315 -1.39 -25.68 0.36
C SER A 315 -1.98 -26.71 1.32
N ILE A 316 -2.19 -26.33 2.59
CA ILE A 316 -2.77 -27.21 3.61
C ILE A 316 -4.20 -27.62 3.23
N LEU A 317 -5.02 -26.71 2.70
CA LEU A 317 -6.35 -27.06 2.17
C LEU A 317 -6.27 -28.06 1.04
N GLN A 318 -5.35 -27.83 0.09
CA GLN A 318 -5.18 -28.73 -1.04
C GLN A 318 -4.80 -30.14 -0.57
N LYS A 319 -3.81 -30.27 0.33
CA LYS A 319 -3.40 -31.55 0.92
C LYS A 319 -4.55 -32.23 1.66
N ALA A 320 -5.33 -31.47 2.44
CA ALA A 320 -6.49 -31.99 3.17
C ALA A 320 -7.52 -32.66 2.26
N PHE A 321 -7.83 -32.04 1.12
CA PHE A 321 -8.84 -32.55 0.19
C PHE A 321 -8.29 -33.45 -0.92
N ALA A 322 -6.96 -33.56 -1.04
CA ALA A 322 -6.28 -34.61 -1.80
C ALA A 322 -6.14 -35.93 -1.01
N GLY A 323 -6.42 -35.92 0.29
CA GLY A 323 -6.23 -37.07 1.17
C GLY A 323 -4.78 -37.25 1.66
N GLU A 324 -3.95 -36.22 1.51
CA GLU A 324 -2.53 -36.22 1.87
C GLU A 324 -2.28 -35.68 3.30
N LEU A 325 -3.31 -35.16 3.97
CA LEU A 325 -3.19 -34.60 5.33
C LEU A 325 -3.27 -35.68 6.40
N THR A 326 -2.10 -36.19 6.80
CA THR A 326 -1.99 -37.23 7.84
C THR A 326 -1.78 -36.68 9.24
N THR A 327 -1.06 -35.57 9.40
CA THR A 327 -0.70 -34.94 10.69
C THR A 327 -0.72 -33.42 10.59
N LEU A 328 -0.58 -32.73 11.73
CA LEU A 328 -0.34 -31.28 11.76
C LEU A 328 0.94 -30.95 10.98
N PRO A 329 0.93 -29.95 10.07
CA PRO A 329 2.09 -29.57 9.28
C PRO A 329 2.98 -28.60 10.07
N GLU A 330 3.45 -29.01 11.25
CA GLU A 330 4.22 -28.16 12.18
C GLU A 330 5.48 -27.57 11.51
N ASN A 331 6.25 -28.40 10.80
CA ASN A 331 7.45 -27.95 10.09
C ASN A 331 7.14 -26.91 8.99
N GLU A 332 6.05 -27.07 8.25
CA GLU A 332 5.67 -26.12 7.19
C GLU A 332 5.21 -24.78 7.79
N ILE A 333 4.56 -24.84 8.96
CA ILE A 333 4.19 -23.65 9.72
C ILE A 333 5.45 -22.94 10.25
N GLU A 334 6.41 -23.68 10.82
CA GLU A 334 7.68 -23.11 11.28
C GLU A 334 8.48 -22.48 10.13
N GLU A 335 8.58 -23.15 8.98
CA GLU A 335 9.26 -22.62 7.79
C GLU A 335 8.60 -21.35 7.25
N ALA A 336 7.27 -21.27 7.23
CA ALA A 336 6.56 -20.05 6.81
C ALA A 336 6.66 -18.91 7.85
N ILE A 337 6.99 -19.24 9.10
CA ILE A 337 7.20 -18.27 10.18
C ILE A 337 8.66 -17.79 10.24
N ALA A 338 9.64 -18.59 9.81
CA ALA A 338 11.06 -18.25 9.84
C ALA A 338 11.41 -17.04 8.96
#